data_AF-A0A0K8TQN8-F1
#
_entry.id   AF-A0A0K8TQN8-F1
#
_cell.length_a   1.000
_cell.length_b   1.000
_cell.length_c   1.000
_cell.angle_alpha   90.00
_cell.angle_beta   90.00
_cell.angle_gamma   90.00
#
_symmetry.space_group_name_H-M   'P 1'
#
loop_
_entity.id
_entity.type
_entity.pdbx_description
1 polymer ?
#
loop_
_entity_poly.entity_id
_entity_poly.type
_entity_poly.pdbx_seq_one_letter_code
_entity_poly.pdbx_strand_id
1 'polypeptide(L)' 'MMRNFASRLLAPSARAALMPSRAMSVVSGPSTVRVSKLEKYFLAAIWISGISVIPAWVLTHIKEYKGPK' A
#
# COMPACT_ATOMS: atom_id res chain seq x y z
N MET A 1 1.69 -29.53 31.40
CA MET A 1 1.17 -28.19 31.07
C MET A 1 1.75 -27.70 29.73
N MET A 2 1.43 -28.34 28.60
CA MET A 2 1.97 -27.96 27.27
C MET A 2 1.09 -28.40 26.07
N ARG A 3 -0.14 -28.89 26.31
CA ARG A 3 -1.03 -29.38 25.24
C ARG A 3 -1.87 -28.28 24.56
N ASN A 4 -1.98 -27.10 25.17
CA ASN A 4 -2.95 -26.07 24.76
C ASN A 4 -2.33 -24.92 23.93
N PHE A 5 -1.03 -24.96 23.66
CA PHE A 5 -0.32 -23.90 22.95
C PHE A 5 -0.47 -24.05 21.43
N ALA A 6 -0.35 -25.27 20.91
CA ALA A 6 -0.50 -25.55 19.49
C ALA A 6 -1.91 -25.21 18.97
N SER A 7 -2.95 -25.50 19.75
CA SER A 7 -4.34 -25.18 19.40
C SER A 7 -4.62 -23.68 19.39
N ARG A 8 -3.94 -22.88 20.25
CA ARG A 8 -4.08 -21.42 20.27
C ARG A 8 -3.31 -20.72 19.14
N LEU A 9 -2.19 -21.30 18.69
CA LEU A 9 -1.39 -20.75 17.58
C LEU A 9 -1.97 -21.13 16.22
N LEU A 10 -2.58 -22.30 16.09
CA LEU A 10 -3.21 -22.77 14.84
C LEU A 10 -4.65 -22.26 14.66
N ALA A 11 -5.33 -21.87 15.74
CA ALA A 11 -6.68 -21.31 15.64
C ALA A 11 -6.80 -20.05 14.76
N PRO A 12 -5.95 -19.01 14.90
CA PRO A 12 -6.08 -17.80 14.09
C PRO A 12 -5.70 -18.01 12.62
N SER A 13 -4.71 -18.86 12.32
CA SER A 13 -4.31 -19.17 10.94
C SER A 13 -5.32 -20.07 10.22
N ALA A 14 -5.87 -21.07 10.91
CA ALA A 14 -6.97 -21.88 10.39
C ALA A 14 -8.22 -21.02 10.16
N ARG A 15 -8.53 -20.08 11.06
CA ARG A 15 -9.67 -19.16 10.92
C ARG A 15 -9.47 -18.14 9.79
N ALA A 16 -8.23 -17.72 9.52
CA ALA A 16 -7.90 -16.85 8.39
C ALA A 16 -7.95 -17.58 7.03
N ALA A 17 -7.56 -18.87 6.99
CA ALA A 17 -7.64 -19.70 5.79
C ALA A 17 -9.07 -20.18 5.49
N LEU A 18 -9.87 -20.42 6.53
CA LEU A 18 -11.28 -20.80 6.44
C LEU A 18 -12.23 -19.59 6.37
N MET A 19 -11.72 -18.38 6.59
CA MET A 19 -12.47 -17.18 6.23
C MET A 19 -12.57 -17.19 4.72
N PRO A 20 -13.77 -17.34 4.14
CA PRO A 20 -13.93 -17.06 2.72
C PRO A 20 -13.47 -15.61 2.58
N SER A 21 -12.34 -15.40 1.89
CA SER A 21 -12.10 -14.15 1.18
C SER A 21 -13.39 -13.97 0.41
N ARG A 22 -14.28 -13.11 0.93
CA ARG A 22 -15.60 -12.94 0.33
C ARG A 22 -15.25 -12.49 -1.07
N ALA A 23 -15.43 -13.39 -2.04
CA ALA A 23 -15.34 -13.10 -3.45
C ALA A 23 -16.52 -12.19 -3.74
N MET A 24 -16.40 -10.95 -3.26
CA MET A 24 -17.35 -9.89 -3.39
C MET A 24 -17.16 -9.43 -4.82
N SER A 25 -17.79 -10.18 -5.73
CA SER A 25 -18.09 -9.70 -7.07
C SER A 25 -19.07 -8.54 -6.90
N VAL A 26 -18.53 -7.40 -6.50
CA VAL A 26 -19.28 -6.15 -6.43
C VAL A 26 -19.24 -5.60 -7.84
N VAL A 27 -20.34 -5.78 -8.55
CA VAL A 27 -20.57 -5.04 -9.79
C VAL A 27 -20.75 -3.58 -9.38
N SER A 28 -19.71 -2.77 -9.61
CA SER A 28 -19.80 -1.33 -9.36
C SER A 28 -20.85 -0.74 -10.29
N GLY A 29 -21.79 0.01 -9.73
CA GLY A 29 -22.72 0.82 -10.51
C GLY A 29 -21.99 1.87 -11.36
N PRO A 30 -22.70 2.54 -12.28
CA PRO A 30 -22.12 3.59 -13.11
C PRO A 30 -21.54 4.71 -12.26
N SER A 31 -20.38 5.24 -12.67
CA SER A 31 -19.70 6.32 -11.94
C SER A 31 -20.59 7.55 -11.82
N THR A 32 -20.78 8.06 -10.60
CA THR A 32 -21.51 9.31 -10.34
C THR A 32 -20.74 10.54 -10.83
N VAL A 33 -19.40 10.49 -10.75
CA VAL A 33 -18.49 11.51 -11.27
C VAL A 33 -17.56 10.85 -12.28
N ARG A 34 -17.59 11.28 -13.54
CA ARG A 34 -16.69 10.74 -14.57
C ARG A 34 -15.35 11.44 -14.49
N VAL A 35 -14.33 10.69 -14.09
CA VAL A 35 -12.95 11.18 -14.13
C VAL A 35 -12.39 11.01 -15.54
N SER A 36 -12.02 12.12 -16.18
CA SER A 36 -11.43 12.09 -17.52
C SER A 36 -10.05 11.43 -17.50
N LYS A 37 -9.55 10.95 -18.66
CA LYS A 37 -8.19 10.38 -18.72
C LYS A 37 -7.14 11.41 -18.29
N LEU A 38 -7.33 12.67 -18.67
CA LEU A 38 -6.43 13.76 -18.31
C LEU A 38 -6.39 13.99 -16.80
N GLU A 39 -7.54 13.99 -16.13
CA GLU A 39 -7.60 14.10 -14.66
C GLU A 39 -6.89 12.93 -13.98
N LYS A 40 -7.00 11.71 -14.51
CA LYS A 40 -6.26 10.55 -13.98
C LYS A 40 -4.74 10.74 -14.12
N TYR A 41 -4.27 11.20 -15.27
CA TYR A 41 -2.84 11.43 -15.48
C TYR A 41 -2.32 12.57 -14.61
N PHE A 42 -3.08 13.65 -14.47
CA PHE A 42 -2.75 14.76 -13.61
C PHE A 42 -2.64 14.32 -12.14
N LEU A 43 -3.63 13.57 -11.66
CA LEU A 43 -3.62 13.03 -10.29
C LEU A 43 -2.42 12.09 -10.08
N ALA A 44 -2.15 11.20 -11.04
CA ALA A 44 -1.02 10.29 -10.97
C ALA A 44 0.32 11.04 -10.93
N ALA A 45 0.48 12.09 -11.74
CA ALA A 45 1.68 12.92 -11.75
C ALA A 45 1.89 13.63 -10.40
N ILE A 46 0.83 14.15 -9.78
CA ILE A 46 0.89 14.76 -8.44
C ILE A 46 1.35 13.73 -7.40
N TRP A 47 0.78 12.52 -7.41
CA TRP A 47 1.17 11.47 -6.47
C TRP A 47 2.64 11.07 -6.61
N ILE A 48 3.08 10.82 -7.85
CA ILE A 48 4.46 10.39 -8.12
C ILE A 48 5.46 11.48 -7.73
N SER A 49 5.19 12.74 -8.12
CA SER A 49 6.05 13.87 -7.75
C SER A 49 6.07 14.11 -6.24
N GLY A 50 4.92 14.09 -5.58
CA GLY A 50 4.82 14.30 -4.13
C GLY A 50 5.65 13.30 -3.32
N ILE A 51 5.67 12.03 -3.75
CA ILE A 51 6.48 10.99 -3.08
C ILE A 51 7.97 11.11 -3.42
N SER A 52 8.30 11.54 -4.65
CA SER A 52 9.67 11.49 -5.16
C SER A 52 10.51 12.75 -4.90
N VAL A 53 9.89 13.92 -4.67
CA VAL A 53 10.61 15.20 -4.53
C VAL A 53 11.56 15.20 -3.33
N ILE A 54 11.10 14.79 -2.15
CA ILE A 54 11.93 14.81 -0.93
C ILE A 54 13.09 13.81 -1.04
N PRO A 55 12.87 12.51 -1.38
CA PRO A 55 13.96 11.57 -1.58
C PRO A 55 14.96 12.01 -2.65
N ALA A 56 14.48 12.56 -3.77
CA ALA A 56 15.35 13.08 -4.82
C ALA A 56 16.24 14.21 -4.29
N TRP A 57 15.67 15.17 -3.55
CA TRP A 57 16.43 16.26 -2.95
C TRP A 57 17.48 15.75 -1.95
N VAL A 58 17.14 14.79 -1.09
CA VAL A 58 18.10 14.22 -0.14
C VAL A 58 19.25 13.52 -0.86
N LEU A 59 18.94 12.75 -1.91
CA LEU A 59 19.95 12.05 -2.71
C LEU A 59 20.87 13.03 -3.45
N THR A 60 20.36 14.17 -3.94
CA THR A 60 21.21 15.17 -4.59
C THR A 60 22.18 15.83 -3.62
N HIS A 61 21.80 16.02 -2.36
CA HIS A 61 22.63 16.68 -1.33
C HIS A 61 23.44 15.70 -0.48
N ILE A 62 23.43 14.39 -0.81
CA ILE A 62 24.12 13.38 -0.01
C ILE A 62 25.64 13.61 0.12
N LYS A 63 26.24 14.32 -0.85
CA LYS A 63 27.66 14.69 -0.81
C LYS A 63 27.97 15.77 0.23
N GLU A 64 27.03 16.68 0.46
CA GLU A 64 27.17 17.72 1.48
C GLU A 64 27.11 17.12 2.89
N TYR A 65 26.30 16.07 3.07
CA TYR A 65 26.23 15.34 4.35
C TYR A 65 27.45 14.47 4.64
N LYS A 66 28.28 14.15 3.63
CA LYS A 66 29.44 13.26 3.81
C LYS A 66 30.63 13.91 4.52
N GLY A 67 30.58 15.22 4.80
CA GLY A 67 31.68 15.96 5.40
C GLY A 67 32.90 16.07 4.48
N PRO A 68 33.84 16.98 4.74
CA PRO A 68 35.12 17.00 4.03
C PRO A 68 35.86 15.68 4.27
N LYS A 69 36.32 15.06 3.17
CA LYS A 69 37.22 13.91 3.22
C LYS A 69 38.55 14.30 3.86
#